data_AF-A0A2C8F3F3-F1
#
_entry.id   AF-A0A2C8F3F3-F1
#
_cell.length_a   1.000
_cell.length_b   1.000
_cell.length_c   1.000
_cell.angle_alpha   90.00
_cell.angle_beta   90.00
_cell.angle_gamma   90.00
#
_symmetry.space_group_name_H-M   'P 1'
#
loop_
_entity.id
_entity.type
_entity.pdbx_description
1 polymer ?
#
loop_
_entity_poly.entity_id
_entity_poly.type
_entity_poly.pdbx_seq_one_letter_code
_entity_poly.pdbx_strand_id
1 'polypeptide(L)'
;MERIDAIRKRQLKFALGIGIPYFAFVISIFLVVYMASQSITDVAIMGFPLHYWLVAVAVYPITWALFIWYVGKANRMEDEIEADMGGK
;
A
#
# COMPACT_ATOMS: atom_id res chain seq x y z
N MET A 1 24.19 -4.51 18.10
CA MET A 1 22.80 -4.76 18.55
C MET A 1 21.98 -3.47 18.49
N GLU A 2 22.32 -2.41 19.23
CA GLU A 2 21.55 -1.13 19.20
C GLU A 2 21.34 -0.50 17.82
N ARG A 3 22.35 -0.51 16.93
CA ARG A 3 22.21 0.08 15.58
C ARG A 3 21.25 -0.70 14.68
N ILE A 4 21.30 -2.03 14.71
CA ILE A 4 20.38 -2.90 13.95
C ILE A 4 18.94 -2.66 14.42
N ASP A 5 18.73 -2.49 15.73
CA ASP A 5 17.41 -2.18 16.28
C ASP A 5 16.93 -0.77 15.89
N ALA A 6 17.82 0.23 15.84
CA ALA A 6 17.48 1.57 15.38
C ALA A 6 17.06 1.58 13.89
N ILE A 7 17.72 0.77 13.09
CA ILE A 7 17.44 0.58 11.67
C ILE A 7 16.11 -0.16 11.46
N ARG A 8 15.88 -1.27 12.18
CA ARG A 8 14.59 -1.97 12.16
C ARG A 8 13.45 -1.06 12.59
N LYS A 9 13.65 -0.20 13.60
CA LYS A 9 12.67 0.81 13.99
C LYS A 9 12.39 1.82 12.87
N ARG A 10 13.40 2.23 12.09
CA ARG A 10 13.21 3.09 10.92
C ARG A 10 12.44 2.39 9.80
N GLN A 11 12.80 1.16 9.45
CA GLN A 11 12.08 0.35 8.46
C GLN A 11 10.63 0.11 8.89
N LEU A 12 10.40 -0.25 10.15
CA LEU A 12 9.06 -0.45 10.70
C LEU A 12 8.24 0.85 10.70
N LYS A 13 8.83 1.98 11.12
CA LYS A 13 8.16 3.28 11.09
C LYS A 13 7.83 3.72 9.66
N PHE A 14 8.69 3.42 8.71
CA PHE A 14 8.47 3.68 7.29
C PHE A 14 7.35 2.79 6.72
N ALA A 15 7.38 1.49 7.01
CA ALA A 15 6.35 0.53 6.65
C ALA A 15 4.98 0.91 7.23
N LEU A 16 4.91 1.26 8.52
CA LEU A 16 3.69 1.75 9.17
C LEU A 16 3.20 3.07 8.56
N GLY A 17 4.13 3.99 8.27
CA GLY A 17 3.81 5.29 7.68
C GLY A 17 3.18 5.23 6.29
N ILE A 18 3.36 4.12 5.55
CA ILE A 18 2.78 3.92 4.22
C ILE A 18 1.64 2.90 4.26
N GLY A 19 1.81 1.83 5.03
CA GLY A 19 0.80 0.79 5.20
C GLY A 19 -0.48 1.33 5.83
N ILE A 20 -0.39 2.12 6.91
CA ILE A 20 -1.59 2.64 7.60
C ILE A 20 -2.45 3.52 6.66
N PRO A 21 -1.91 4.55 5.97
CA PRO A 21 -2.70 5.33 5.03
C PRO A 21 -3.28 4.51 3.89
N TYR A 22 -2.52 3.55 3.35
CA TYR A 22 -2.99 2.68 2.28
C TYR A 22 -4.13 1.77 2.73
N PHE A 23 -4.02 1.11 3.89
CA PHE A 23 -5.10 0.30 4.43
C PHE A 23 -6.33 1.13 4.74
N ALA A 24 -6.16 2.33 5.33
CA ALA A 24 -7.26 3.25 5.55
C ALA A 24 -7.97 3.62 4.24
N PHE A 25 -7.21 3.94 3.18
CA PHE A 25 -7.75 4.24 1.86
C PHE A 25 -8.56 3.08 1.27
N VAL A 26 -8.01 1.86 1.30
CA VAL A 26 -8.72 0.66 0.80
C VAL A 26 -10.00 0.43 1.59
N ILE A 27 -9.94 0.48 2.92
CA ILE A 27 -11.12 0.32 3.80
C ILE A 27 -12.16 1.40 3.49
N SER A 28 -11.75 2.65 3.30
CA SER A 28 -12.66 3.74 2.94
C SER A 28 -13.35 3.50 1.60
N ILE A 29 -12.66 3.00 0.58
CA ILE A 29 -13.29 2.65 -0.71
C ILE A 29 -14.32 1.54 -0.52
N PHE A 30 -14.00 0.49 0.23
CA PHE A 30 -14.95 -0.58 0.53
C PHE A 30 -16.17 -0.06 1.29
N LEU A 31 -15.98 0.80 2.30
CA LEU A 31 -17.07 1.43 3.05
C LEU A 31 -17.95 2.30 2.15
N VAL A 32 -17.36 3.13 1.28
CA VAL A 32 -18.10 3.97 0.33
C VAL A 32 -18.95 3.10 -0.60
N VAL A 33 -18.39 2.02 -1.11
CA VAL A 33 -19.11 1.04 -1.93
C VAL A 33 -20.25 0.39 -1.15
N TYR A 34 -20.01 -0.03 0.08
CA TYR A 34 -20.98 -0.79 0.87
C TYR A 34 -22.12 0.08 1.40
N MET A 35 -21.83 1.36 1.64
CA MET A 35 -22.83 2.38 1.99
C MET A 35 -23.51 3.00 0.77
N ALA A 36 -23.01 2.75 -0.44
CA ALA A 36 -23.64 3.22 -1.66
C ALA A 36 -25.03 2.57 -1.79
N SER A 37 -26.02 3.38 -2.16
CA SER A 37 -27.41 2.96 -2.35
C SER A 37 -27.51 1.73 -3.28
N GLN A 38 -28.51 0.87 -3.04
CA GLN A 38 -28.80 -0.35 -3.83
C GLN A 38 -28.70 -0.14 -5.35
N SER A 39 -29.06 1.04 -5.83
CA SER A 39 -28.98 1.42 -7.25
C SER A 39 -27.58 1.37 -7.86
N ILE A 40 -26.50 1.51 -7.07
CA ILE A 40 -25.10 1.45 -7.54
C ILE A 40 -24.58 0.02 -7.48
N THR A 41 -25.02 -0.78 -6.50
CA THR A 41 -24.61 -2.18 -6.36
C THR A 41 -25.27 -3.11 -7.38
N ASP A 42 -26.44 -2.74 -7.92
CA ASP A 42 -27.16 -3.50 -8.96
C ASP A 42 -26.57 -3.32 -10.37
N VAL A 43 -25.65 -2.37 -10.55
CA VAL A 43 -24.96 -2.18 -11.83
C VAL A 43 -23.93 -3.30 -11.98
N ALA A 44 -24.18 -4.22 -12.92
CA ALA A 44 -23.23 -5.26 -13.30
C ALA A 44 -22.57 -4.92 -14.65
N ILE A 45 -21.23 -4.94 -14.68
CA ILE A 45 -20.44 -4.81 -15.91
C ILE A 45 -19.83 -6.19 -16.20
N MET A 46 -20.11 -6.73 -17.39
CA MET A 46 -19.68 -8.07 -17.82
C MET A 46 -20.05 -9.21 -16.83
N GLY A 47 -21.18 -9.08 -16.14
CA GLY A 47 -21.64 -10.05 -15.15
C GLY A 47 -21.01 -9.92 -13.76
N PHE A 48 -20.12 -8.95 -13.56
CA PHE A 48 -19.53 -8.63 -12.25
C PHE A 48 -20.11 -7.32 -11.70
N PRO A 49 -20.39 -7.25 -10.39
CA PRO A 49 -20.84 -6.01 -9.76
C PRO A 49 -19.85 -4.85 -9.98
N LEU A 50 -20.35 -3.64 -10.19
CA LEU A 50 -19.56 -2.44 -10.48
C LEU A 50 -18.44 -2.19 -9.46
N HIS A 51 -18.66 -2.55 -8.20
CA HIS A 51 -17.66 -2.36 -7.17
C HIS A 51 -16.42 -3.24 -7.33
N TYR A 52 -16.52 -4.42 -7.94
CA TYR A 52 -15.36 -5.24 -8.29
C TYR A 52 -14.48 -4.52 -9.31
N TRP A 53 -15.11 -3.89 -10.30
CA TRP A 53 -14.42 -3.07 -11.30
C TRP A 53 -13.80 -1.82 -10.67
N LEU A 54 -14.50 -1.18 -9.73
CA LEU A 54 -13.99 -0.01 -9.02
C LEU A 54 -12.72 -0.35 -8.24
N VAL A 55 -12.69 -1.49 -7.54
CA VAL A 55 -11.47 -1.98 -6.87
C VAL A 55 -10.39 -2.34 -7.89
N ALA A 56 -10.74 -3.08 -8.95
CA ALA A 56 -9.77 -3.53 -9.95
C ALA A 56 -9.11 -2.38 -10.74
N VAL A 57 -9.84 -1.31 -11.03
CA VAL A 57 -9.35 -0.17 -11.83
C VAL A 57 -8.80 0.95 -10.96
N ALA A 58 -9.40 1.23 -9.80
CA ALA A 58 -8.93 2.30 -8.93
C ALA A 58 -7.87 1.83 -7.94
N VAL A 59 -8.09 0.70 -7.25
CA VAL A 59 -7.19 0.26 -6.18
C VAL A 59 -5.93 -0.34 -6.77
N TYR A 60 -6.05 -1.28 -7.72
CA TYR A 60 -4.92 -2.06 -8.21
C TYR A 60 -3.76 -1.21 -8.81
N PRO A 61 -4.01 -0.21 -9.68
CA PRO A 61 -2.94 0.64 -10.19
C PRO A 61 -2.29 1.50 -9.10
N ILE A 62 -3.09 1.99 -8.15
CA ILE A 62 -2.59 2.76 -6.99
C ILE A 62 -1.72 1.86 -6.12
N THR A 63 -2.14 0.62 -5.85
CA THR A 63 -1.38 -0.38 -5.11
C THR A 63 -0.06 -0.67 -5.79
N TRP A 64 -0.06 -0.88 -7.10
CA TRP A 64 1.15 -1.14 -7.88
C TRP A 64 2.12 0.05 -7.84
N ALA A 65 1.63 1.26 -8.04
CA ALA A 65 2.46 2.47 -7.98
C ALA A 65 3.07 2.66 -6.59
N LEU A 66 2.27 2.50 -5.53
CA LEU A 66 2.74 2.56 -4.15
C LEU A 66 3.74 1.44 -3.84
N PHE A 67 3.50 0.24 -4.35
CA PHE A 67 4.39 -0.90 -4.12
C PHE A 67 5.74 -0.70 -4.78
N ILE A 68 5.78 -0.27 -6.04
CA ILE A 68 7.03 0.05 -6.76
C ILE A 68 7.81 1.13 -6.01
N TRP A 69 7.12 2.21 -5.59
CA TRP A 69 7.75 3.29 -4.85
C TRP A 69 8.26 2.84 -3.46
N TYR A 70 7.46 2.06 -2.74
CA TYR A 70 7.80 1.53 -1.43
C TYR A 70 9.02 0.61 -1.49
N VAL A 71 9.04 -0.35 -2.41
CA VAL A 71 10.15 -1.30 -2.60
C VAL A 71 11.42 -0.56 -2.99
N GLY A 72 11.35 0.41 -3.91
CA GLY A 72 12.51 1.20 -4.30
C GLY A 72 13.11 1.98 -3.11
N LYS A 73 12.27 2.54 -2.23
CA LYS A 73 12.74 3.25 -1.05
C LYS A 73 13.24 2.31 0.05
N ALA A 74 12.63 1.13 0.20
CA ALA A 74 13.08 0.10 1.13
C ALA A 74 14.47 -0.43 0.75
N ASN A 75 14.68 -0.73 -0.54
CA ASN A 75 15.98 -1.16 -1.05
C ASN A 75 17.05 -0.08 -0.83
N ARG A 76 16.74 1.19 -1.08
CA ARG A 76 17.69 2.28 -0.81
C ARG A 76 18.05 2.40 0.68
N MET A 77 17.11 2.09 1.57
CA MET A 77 17.41 2.01 3.01
C MET A 77 18.33 0.83 3.32
N GLU A 78 18.19 -0.32 2.66
CA GLU A 78 19.11 -1.46 2.76
C GLU A 78 20.50 -1.16 2.18
N ASP A 79 20.58 -0.46 1.04
CA ASP A 79 21.85 -0.02 0.46
C ASP A 79 22.59 0.97 1.38
N GLU A 80 21.87 1.91 2.01
CA GLU A 80 22.42 2.81 3.03
C GLU A 80 22.98 2.03 4.23
N ILE A 81 22.34 0.91 4.59
CA ILE A 81 22.75 0.05 5.69
C ILE A 81 24.01 -0.76 5.32
N GLU A 82 24.12 -1.28 4.10
CA GLU A 82 25.31 -1.98 3.60
C GLU A 82 26.51 -1.04 3.44
N ALA A 83 26.30 0.17 2.91
CA ALA A 83 27.35 1.18 2.77
C ALA A 83 27.94 1.60 4.12
N ASP A 84 27.10 1.72 5.16
CA ASP A 84 27.51 2.10 6.52
C ASP A 84 28.09 0.91 7.33
N MET A 85 27.80 -0.34 6.92
CA MET A 85 28.34 -1.56 7.55
C MET A 85 29.61 -2.13 6.88
N GLY A 86 29.95 -1.71 5.66
CA GLY A 86 31.21 -2.09 5.02
C GLY A 86 31.20 -2.01 3.50
N GLY A 87 31.28 -0.80 2.94
CA GLY A 87 32.09 -0.60 1.74
C GLY A 87 33.56 -0.48 2.17
N LYS A 88 34.48 -1.11 1.43
CA LYS A 88 35.95 -1.00 1.61
C LYS A 88 36.45 0.32 2.19
#